data_AF-A0A366CSW9-F1
#
_entry.id   AF-A0A366CSW9-F1
#
_cell.length_a   1.000
_cell.length_b   1.000
_cell.length_c   1.000
_cell.angle_alpha   90.00
_cell.angle_beta   90.00
_cell.angle_gamma   90.00
#
_symmetry.space_group_name_H-M   'P 1'
#
loop_
_entity.id
_entity.type
_entity.pdbx_description
1 polymer ?
#
loop_
_entity_poly.entity_id
_entity_poly.type
_entity_poly.pdbx_seq_one_letter_code
_entity_poly.pdbx_strand_id
1 'polypeptide(L)'
;MHFDQSRVAGLSPAYARIMERLDLYPRGVQAWRLVELLRPWDAENKDEPASGKEIKSLRSKLANLESKGLVTIERTTEYGNIYRPVGSYFDMSNWTIEGARDNYVKERAERFGADQLPVAAYSMMLDVWRNTIVEDAHAGSGLNRISDGEMMAANVAVFRLCREFLMTGDPSRAAWLRLLDELILPVEGIKVGSRNVADLLGEHYQEWMNSAASSLMYWADLTEREDHDMEWFIAVKSCFGRPHREWFGMPDWPQLVDAFVAKEYGGSTSPADAARYPDIYADGVKPREKLPIPDEELRAGLLKGPDHMDPKVLDWCIGDGIGYMKLDRD
;
A
#
# COMPACT_ATOMS: atom_id res chain seq x y z
N MET A 1 5.17 7.16 -5.77
CA MET A 1 6.47 6.50 -6.02
C MET A 1 7.37 7.45 -6.78
N HIS A 2 8.67 7.51 -6.49
CA HIS A 2 9.62 8.32 -7.26
C HIS A 2 10.31 7.38 -8.25
N PHE A 3 10.08 7.59 -9.54
CA PHE A 3 10.78 6.86 -10.59
C PHE A 3 12.17 7.48 -10.77
N ASP A 4 13.21 6.64 -10.81
CA ASP A 4 14.58 7.10 -11.04
C ASP A 4 14.74 7.58 -12.50
N GLN A 5 14.64 8.89 -12.70
CA GLN A 5 14.74 9.50 -14.02
C GLN A 5 16.10 9.27 -14.70
N SER A 6 17.15 8.95 -13.94
CA SER A 6 18.46 8.68 -14.52
C SER A 6 18.45 7.44 -15.42
N ARG A 7 17.57 6.46 -15.13
CA ARG A 7 17.47 5.20 -15.90
C ARG A 7 16.83 5.35 -17.27
N VAL A 8 16.08 6.43 -17.49
CA VAL A 8 15.47 6.76 -18.79
C VAL A 8 16.15 7.94 -19.46
N ALA A 9 17.21 8.48 -18.86
CA ALA A 9 17.99 9.55 -19.46
C ALA A 9 18.51 9.10 -20.84
N GLY A 10 18.18 9.88 -21.88
CA GLY A 10 18.57 9.57 -23.26
C GLY A 10 17.66 8.57 -24.00
N LEU A 11 16.59 8.05 -23.37
CA LEU A 11 15.53 7.34 -24.08
C LEU A 11 14.57 8.33 -24.75
N SER A 12 13.97 7.92 -25.88
CA SER A 12 12.86 8.70 -26.43
C SER A 12 11.63 8.60 -25.51
N PRO A 13 10.69 9.58 -25.55
CA PRO A 13 9.53 9.58 -24.67
C PRO A 13 8.72 8.27 -24.68
N ALA A 14 8.63 7.62 -25.84
CA ALA A 14 7.93 6.33 -25.96
C ALA A 14 8.64 5.19 -25.22
N TYR A 15 9.97 5.16 -25.18
CA TYR A 15 10.75 4.16 -24.44
C TYR A 15 10.79 4.47 -22.95
N ALA A 16 10.90 5.75 -22.58
CA ALA A 16 10.81 6.20 -21.19
C ALA A 16 9.47 5.76 -20.56
N ARG A 17 8.35 6.00 -21.25
CA ARG A 17 7.02 5.58 -20.79
C ARG A 17 6.88 4.06 -20.65
N ILE A 18 7.52 3.27 -21.51
CA ILE A 18 7.56 1.81 -21.38
C ILE A 18 8.31 1.42 -20.11
N MET A 19 9.49 2.01 -19.88
CA MET A 19 10.30 1.73 -18.68
C MET A 19 9.57 2.16 -17.41
N GLU A 20 8.95 3.33 -17.37
CA GLU A 20 8.15 3.81 -16.25
C GLU A 20 7.04 2.83 -15.84
N ARG A 21 6.37 2.23 -16.82
CA ARG A 21 5.34 1.21 -16.54
C ARG A 21 5.95 -0.14 -16.18
N LEU A 22 7.00 -0.56 -16.87
CA LEU A 22 7.65 -1.84 -16.65
C LEU A 22 8.32 -1.91 -15.27
N ASP A 23 8.87 -0.81 -14.77
CA ASP A 23 9.50 -0.70 -13.46
C ASP A 23 8.54 -1.01 -12.30
N LEU A 24 7.24 -0.76 -12.49
CA LEU A 24 6.20 -1.11 -11.51
C LEU A 24 5.98 -2.63 -11.42
N TYR A 25 6.57 -3.41 -12.34
CA TYR A 25 6.52 -4.87 -12.38
C TYR A 25 7.94 -5.44 -12.34
N PRO A 26 8.67 -5.29 -11.22
CA PRO A 26 10.04 -5.79 -11.09
C PRO A 26 10.14 -7.30 -11.33
N ARG A 27 9.11 -8.05 -10.93
CA ARG A 27 8.99 -9.52 -11.17
C ARG A 27 8.68 -9.88 -12.62
N GLY A 28 8.36 -8.88 -13.43
CA GLY A 28 8.10 -8.97 -14.84
C GLY A 28 6.63 -9.01 -15.20
N VAL A 29 6.37 -8.70 -16.47
CA VAL A 29 5.04 -8.59 -17.03
C VAL A 29 5.03 -9.11 -18.45
N GLN A 30 3.91 -9.66 -18.90
CA GLN A 30 3.72 -10.04 -20.30
C GLN A 30 3.45 -8.81 -21.16
N ALA A 31 3.86 -8.86 -22.42
CA ALA A 31 3.70 -7.73 -23.35
C ALA A 31 2.24 -7.28 -23.51
N TRP A 32 1.26 -8.19 -23.55
CA TRP A 32 -0.15 -7.81 -23.70
C TRP A 32 -0.65 -6.98 -22.52
N ARG A 33 -0.30 -7.39 -21.29
CA ARG A 33 -0.65 -6.64 -20.08
C ARG A 33 0.03 -5.28 -20.05
N LEU A 34 1.28 -5.19 -20.50
CA LEU A 34 1.98 -3.91 -20.60
C LEU A 34 1.37 -2.99 -21.68
N VAL A 35 0.80 -3.52 -22.76
CA VAL A 35 0.02 -2.71 -23.72
C VAL A 35 -1.19 -2.08 -23.02
N GLU A 36 -1.97 -2.86 -22.27
CA GLU A 36 -3.14 -2.36 -21.53
C GLU A 36 -2.75 -1.22 -20.58
N LEU A 37 -1.64 -1.38 -19.86
CA LEU A 37 -1.12 -0.38 -18.91
C LEU A 37 -0.58 0.90 -19.59
N LEU A 38 -0.22 0.81 -20.87
CA LEU A 38 0.29 1.95 -21.65
C LEU A 38 -0.83 2.71 -22.37
N ARG A 39 -2.03 2.13 -22.51
CA ARG A 39 -3.15 2.83 -23.13
C ARG A 39 -3.54 4.05 -22.28
N PRO A 40 -3.89 5.19 -22.91
CA PRO A 40 -4.53 6.30 -22.21
C PRO A 40 -5.78 5.79 -21.50
N TRP A 41 -6.10 6.37 -20.35
CA TRP A 41 -7.34 6.08 -19.63
C TRP A 41 -8.49 6.81 -20.35
N ASP A 42 -8.88 6.35 -21.54
CA ASP A 42 -10.13 6.74 -22.18
C ASP A 42 -11.21 5.68 -21.90
N ALA A 43 -12.44 6.13 -21.65
CA ALA A 43 -13.53 5.24 -21.24
C ALA A 43 -14.06 4.37 -22.41
N GLU A 44 -13.70 4.69 -23.66
CA GLU A 44 -14.26 4.04 -24.86
C GLU A 44 -13.53 2.75 -25.26
N ASN A 45 -12.26 2.56 -24.85
CA ASN A 45 -11.46 1.38 -25.27
C ASN A 45 -11.03 0.46 -24.11
N LYS A 46 -11.61 0.63 -22.91
CA LYS A 46 -11.15 -0.06 -21.69
C LYS A 46 -11.29 -1.59 -21.77
N ASP A 47 -12.29 -2.06 -22.51
CA ASP A 47 -12.64 -3.49 -22.57
C ASP A 47 -12.12 -4.19 -23.84
N GLU A 48 -11.51 -3.45 -24.77
CA GLU A 48 -10.93 -4.08 -25.95
C GLU A 48 -9.60 -4.75 -25.59
N PRO A 49 -9.38 -6.04 -25.90
CA PRO A 49 -8.10 -6.68 -25.64
C PRO A 49 -6.97 -6.03 -26.45
N ALA A 50 -5.74 -6.16 -25.95
CA ALA A 50 -4.54 -5.71 -26.67
C ALA A 50 -4.47 -6.34 -28.08
N SER A 51 -4.45 -5.51 -29.14
CA SER A 51 -4.41 -6.05 -30.50
C SER A 51 -3.06 -6.70 -30.79
N GLY A 52 -3.05 -7.73 -31.66
CA GLY A 52 -1.80 -8.38 -32.06
C GLY A 52 -0.76 -7.43 -32.66
N LYS A 53 -1.22 -6.33 -33.30
CA LYS A 53 -0.35 -5.28 -33.86
C LYS A 53 0.32 -4.46 -32.75
N GLU A 54 -0.43 -4.05 -31.72
CA GLU A 54 0.12 -3.35 -30.56
C GLU A 54 1.13 -4.22 -29.81
N ILE A 55 0.77 -5.48 -29.54
CA ILE A 55 1.65 -6.42 -28.84
C ILE A 55 2.95 -6.61 -29.63
N LYS A 56 2.86 -6.85 -30.95
CA LYS A 56 4.05 -7.01 -31.80
C LYS A 56 4.92 -5.76 -31.79
N SER A 57 4.32 -4.57 -31.88
CA SER A 57 5.02 -3.29 -31.81
C SER A 57 5.76 -3.12 -30.48
N LEU A 58 5.09 -3.42 -29.36
CA LEU A 58 5.69 -3.34 -28.03
C LEU A 58 6.83 -4.35 -27.85
N ARG A 59 6.68 -5.59 -28.32
CA ARG A 59 7.74 -6.60 -28.28
C ARG A 59 9.02 -6.14 -29.00
N SER A 60 8.90 -5.50 -30.15
CA SER A 60 10.06 -4.94 -30.87
C SER A 60 10.77 -3.84 -30.06
N LYS A 61 10.02 -2.99 -29.36
CA LYS A 61 10.60 -1.98 -28.46
C LYS A 61 11.27 -2.63 -27.25
N LEU A 62 10.64 -3.64 -26.65
CA LEU A 62 11.21 -4.37 -25.52
C LEU A 62 12.50 -5.12 -25.90
N ALA A 63 12.59 -5.68 -27.11
CA ALA A 63 13.83 -6.25 -27.63
C ALA A 63 14.94 -5.20 -27.83
N ASN A 64 14.58 -3.97 -28.23
CA ASN A 64 15.56 -2.87 -28.28
C ASN A 64 16.05 -2.51 -26.87
N LEU A 65 15.16 -2.45 -25.89
CA LEU A 65 15.54 -2.24 -24.49
C LEU A 65 16.40 -3.39 -23.93
N GLU A 66 16.13 -4.63 -24.32
CA GLU A 66 16.98 -5.80 -24.02
C GLU A 66 18.39 -5.63 -24.58
N SER A 67 18.52 -5.21 -25.85
CA SER A 67 19.84 -4.96 -26.46
C SER A 67 20.64 -3.83 -25.79
N LYS A 68 19.96 -2.96 -25.03
CA LYS A 68 20.58 -1.88 -24.24
C LYS A 68 20.85 -2.29 -22.78
N GLY A 69 20.54 -3.53 -22.40
CA GLY A 69 20.70 -4.01 -21.02
C GLY A 69 19.70 -3.43 -20.02
N LEU A 70 18.62 -2.81 -20.49
CA LEU A 70 17.60 -2.18 -19.62
C LEU A 70 16.47 -3.15 -19.25
N VAL A 71 16.28 -4.20 -20.04
CA VAL A 71 15.23 -5.20 -19.87
C VAL A 71 15.81 -6.60 -20.06
N THR A 72 15.42 -7.56 -19.23
CA THR A 72 15.66 -8.99 -19.49
C THR A 72 14.38 -9.64 -19.99
N ILE A 73 14.50 -10.57 -20.94
CA ILE A 73 13.36 -11.33 -21.47
C ILE A 73 13.51 -12.79 -21.07
N GLU A 74 12.66 -13.24 -20.16
CA GLU A 74 12.47 -14.67 -19.92
C GLU A 74 11.54 -15.23 -20.99
N ARG A 75 12.03 -16.18 -21.77
CA ARG A 75 11.30 -16.78 -22.88
C ARG A 75 10.65 -18.08 -22.38
N THR A 76 9.32 -18.10 -22.28
CA THR A 76 8.56 -19.28 -21.82
C THR A 76 7.65 -19.80 -22.94
N THR A 77 7.47 -21.11 -23.01
CA THR A 77 6.54 -21.75 -23.96
C THR A 77 5.11 -21.80 -23.46
N GLU A 78 4.91 -21.74 -22.14
CA GLU A 78 3.62 -21.98 -21.48
C GLU A 78 2.78 -20.70 -21.39
N TYR A 79 3.42 -19.57 -21.07
CA TYR A 79 2.74 -18.30 -20.86
C TYR A 79 3.29 -17.19 -21.77
N GLY A 80 4.25 -17.49 -22.64
CA GLY A 80 4.94 -16.51 -23.46
C GLY A 80 5.97 -15.69 -22.69
N ASN A 81 6.60 -14.73 -23.38
CA ASN A 81 7.72 -13.97 -22.81
C ASN A 81 7.32 -13.08 -21.63
N ILE A 82 8.13 -13.14 -20.57
CA ILE A 82 8.06 -12.25 -19.41
C ILE A 82 9.20 -11.22 -19.53
N TYR A 83 8.85 -9.94 -19.43
CA TYR A 83 9.78 -8.83 -19.55
C TYR A 83 10.04 -8.26 -18.16
N ARG A 84 11.29 -8.14 -17.74
CA ARG A 84 11.68 -7.58 -16.44
C ARG A 84 12.61 -6.38 -16.61
N PRO A 85 12.42 -5.30 -15.85
CA PRO A 85 13.36 -4.19 -15.81
C PRO A 85 14.67 -4.63 -15.13
N VAL A 86 15.82 -4.27 -15.69
CA VAL A 86 17.14 -4.52 -15.08
C VAL A 86 17.47 -3.42 -14.08
N GLY A 87 17.80 -3.80 -12.84
CA GLY A 87 18.15 -2.83 -11.79
C GLY A 87 16.98 -1.93 -11.38
N SER A 88 15.76 -2.49 -11.32
CA SER A 88 14.61 -1.72 -10.85
C SER A 88 14.78 -1.30 -9.41
N TYR A 89 14.57 -0.01 -9.14
CA TYR A 89 14.44 0.52 -7.79
C TYR A 89 13.30 -0.16 -7.02
N PHE A 90 12.27 -0.63 -7.73
CA PHE A 90 11.13 -1.35 -7.16
C PHE A 90 11.38 -2.82 -6.90
N ASP A 91 12.48 -3.38 -7.39
CA ASP A 91 12.89 -4.74 -7.06
C ASP A 91 13.74 -4.71 -5.79
N MET A 92 13.15 -5.18 -4.69
CA MET A 92 13.84 -5.23 -3.39
C MET A 92 15.14 -6.03 -3.48
N SER A 93 15.24 -7.04 -4.35
CA SER A 93 16.45 -7.87 -4.49
C SER A 93 17.68 -7.12 -4.99
N ASN A 94 17.53 -5.90 -5.53
CA ASN A 94 18.64 -5.06 -5.98
C ASN A 94 19.20 -4.16 -4.87
N TRP A 95 18.63 -4.19 -3.66
CA TRP A 95 19.03 -3.32 -2.56
C TRP A 95 20.04 -3.98 -1.63
N THR A 96 21.06 -3.23 -1.24
CA THR A 96 21.87 -3.55 -0.06
C THR A 96 21.22 -2.97 1.20
N ILE A 97 21.55 -3.54 2.36
CA ILE A 97 21.07 -3.02 3.64
C ILE A 97 21.61 -1.61 3.92
N GLU A 98 22.86 -1.31 3.57
CA GLU A 98 23.45 0.02 3.72
C GLU A 98 22.74 1.04 2.82
N GLY A 99 22.48 0.67 1.56
CA GLY A 99 21.79 1.54 0.61
C GLY A 99 20.36 1.85 1.07
N ALA A 100 19.67 0.89 1.67
CA ALA A 100 18.35 1.09 2.25
C ALA A 100 18.38 2.01 3.48
N ARG A 101 19.35 1.81 4.37
CA ARG A 101 19.54 2.66 5.56
C ARG A 101 19.84 4.10 5.19
N ASP A 102 20.78 4.31 4.28
CA ASP A 102 21.16 5.65 3.81
C ASP A 102 19.96 6.35 3.14
N ASN A 103 19.21 5.62 2.31
CA ASN A 103 17.99 6.15 1.70
C ASN A 103 16.95 6.53 2.76
N TYR A 104 16.73 5.68 3.77
CA TYR A 104 15.78 5.96 4.83
C TYR A 104 16.19 7.17 5.67
N VAL A 105 17.45 7.25 6.09
CA VAL A 105 17.96 8.41 6.85
C VAL A 105 17.76 9.70 6.06
N LYS A 106 18.11 9.70 4.77
CA LYS A 106 18.06 10.87 3.91
C LYS A 106 16.62 11.32 3.61
N GLU A 107 15.73 10.38 3.28
CA GLU A 107 14.43 10.70 2.69
C GLU A 107 13.28 10.55 3.69
N ARG A 108 13.50 9.89 4.83
CA ARG A 108 12.40 9.38 5.69
C ARG A 108 12.59 9.64 7.17
N ALA A 109 13.78 9.50 7.77
CA ALA A 109 13.93 9.45 9.23
C ALA A 109 13.41 10.71 9.95
N GLU A 110 13.64 11.91 9.40
CA GLU A 110 13.10 13.15 9.95
C GLU A 110 11.57 13.12 10.05
N ARG A 111 10.93 12.50 9.06
CA ARG A 111 9.47 12.35 8.97
C ARG A 111 8.98 11.11 9.73
N PHE A 112 9.66 9.99 9.63
CA PHE A 112 9.38 8.66 10.18
C PHE A 112 9.59 8.49 11.68
N GLY A 113 10.54 9.23 12.23
CA GLY A 113 11.37 8.70 13.31
C GLY A 113 12.46 7.77 12.77
N ALA A 114 13.42 7.40 13.62
CA ALA A 114 14.53 6.53 13.26
C ALA A 114 14.13 5.04 13.21
N ASP A 115 13.02 4.65 13.84
CA ASP A 115 12.54 3.28 13.85
C ASP A 115 11.90 2.91 12.49
N GLN A 116 12.57 2.03 11.75
CA GLN A 116 12.14 1.57 10.43
C GLN A 116 11.02 0.52 10.51
N LEU A 117 10.90 -0.20 11.62
CA LEU A 117 9.98 -1.32 11.79
C LEU A 117 8.50 -0.94 11.55
N PRO A 118 7.95 0.13 12.15
CA PRO A 118 6.57 0.52 11.86
C PRO A 118 6.39 0.96 10.40
N VAL A 119 7.39 1.61 9.79
CA VAL A 119 7.29 2.02 8.37
C VAL A 119 7.32 0.81 7.44
N ALA A 120 8.14 -0.20 7.74
CA ALA A 120 8.17 -1.47 7.01
C ALA A 120 6.83 -2.20 7.12
N ALA A 121 6.27 -2.33 8.33
CA ALA A 121 4.96 -2.95 8.57
C ALA A 121 3.83 -2.22 7.82
N TYR A 122 3.83 -0.88 7.84
CA TYR A 122 2.88 -0.09 7.05
C TYR A 122 3.02 -0.34 5.55
N SER A 123 4.27 -0.42 5.07
CA SER A 123 4.56 -0.72 3.66
C SER A 123 4.11 -2.13 3.27
N MET A 124 4.21 -3.11 4.16
CA MET A 124 3.66 -4.45 3.94
C MET A 124 2.14 -4.41 3.84
N MET A 125 1.47 -3.75 4.78
CA MET A 125 0.01 -3.58 4.78
C MET A 125 -0.49 -2.93 3.48
N LEU A 126 0.21 -1.92 2.97
CA LEU A 126 -0.12 -1.33 1.68
C LEU A 126 -0.11 -2.37 0.56
N ASP A 127 0.89 -3.23 0.49
CA ASP A 127 1.06 -4.17 -0.63
C ASP A 127 0.16 -5.40 -0.54
N VAL A 128 -0.17 -5.87 0.67
CA VAL A 128 -1.05 -7.04 0.85
C VAL A 128 -2.51 -6.67 1.04
N TRP A 129 -2.83 -5.42 1.31
CA TRP A 129 -4.20 -4.99 1.61
C TRP A 129 -4.59 -3.71 0.85
N ARG A 130 -4.09 -2.54 1.27
CA ARG A 130 -4.67 -1.24 0.82
C ARG A 130 -4.50 -0.96 -0.68
N ASN A 131 -3.36 -1.27 -1.27
CA ASN A 131 -3.07 -1.02 -2.70
C ASN A 131 -3.38 -2.24 -3.56
N THR A 132 -4.52 -2.87 -3.33
CA THR A 132 -4.98 -4.06 -4.04
C THR A 132 -6.41 -3.87 -4.53
N ILE A 133 -7.06 -4.93 -5.02
CA ILE A 133 -8.49 -4.96 -5.35
C ILE A 133 -9.40 -4.53 -4.17
N VAL A 134 -8.88 -4.53 -2.95
CA VAL A 134 -9.55 -3.98 -1.75
C VAL A 134 -9.92 -2.50 -1.95
N GLU A 135 -9.08 -1.70 -2.63
CA GLU A 135 -9.40 -0.29 -2.90
C GLU A 135 -10.60 -0.16 -3.83
N ASP A 136 -10.73 -1.06 -4.81
CA ASP A 136 -11.89 -1.08 -5.72
C ASP A 136 -13.16 -1.54 -4.98
N ALA A 137 -13.04 -2.45 -3.99
CA ALA A 137 -14.16 -2.86 -3.14
C ALA A 137 -14.63 -1.75 -2.18
N HIS A 138 -13.74 -0.81 -1.86
CA HIS A 138 -13.98 0.32 -0.95
C HIS A 138 -14.40 1.61 -1.65
N ALA A 139 -13.72 1.99 -2.73
CA ALA A 139 -13.99 3.24 -3.44
C ALA A 139 -15.43 3.28 -3.94
N GLY A 140 -16.12 4.41 -3.75
CA GLY A 140 -17.53 4.59 -4.10
C GLY A 140 -17.87 4.47 -5.60
N SER A 141 -16.87 4.29 -6.48
CA SER A 141 -17.03 3.90 -7.88
C SER A 141 -17.03 2.39 -8.12
N GLY A 142 -16.89 1.59 -7.06
CA GLY A 142 -17.01 0.13 -7.01
C GLY A 142 -18.16 -0.31 -6.09
N LEU A 143 -18.11 -1.56 -5.62
CA LEU A 143 -19.22 -2.24 -4.94
C LEU A 143 -19.68 -1.59 -3.61
N ASN A 144 -18.96 -0.58 -3.09
CA ASN A 144 -19.21 0.12 -1.83
C ASN A 144 -19.45 -0.84 -0.64
N ARG A 145 -18.63 -1.89 -0.58
CA ARG A 145 -18.80 -3.00 0.39
C ARG A 145 -18.17 -2.71 1.73
N ILE A 146 -17.12 -1.89 1.73
CA ILE A 146 -16.27 -1.64 2.90
C ILE A 146 -16.44 -0.17 3.28
N SER A 147 -17.04 0.08 4.45
CA SER A 147 -17.12 1.45 4.98
C SER A 147 -15.73 2.00 5.31
N ASP A 148 -15.61 3.31 5.47
CA ASP A 148 -14.34 3.95 5.85
C ASP A 148 -13.83 3.40 7.19
N GLY A 149 -14.73 3.19 8.15
CA GLY A 149 -14.44 2.62 9.46
C GLY A 149 -14.02 1.16 9.38
N GLU A 150 -14.69 0.35 8.55
CA GLU A 150 -14.26 -1.02 8.29
C GLU A 150 -12.87 -1.08 7.64
N MET A 151 -12.61 -0.18 6.70
CA MET A 151 -11.33 -0.06 6.03
C MET A 151 -10.22 0.37 7.00
N MET A 152 -10.48 1.34 7.89
CA MET A 152 -9.53 1.75 8.93
C MET A 152 -9.20 0.60 9.87
N ALA A 153 -10.21 -0.11 10.37
CA ALA A 153 -10.02 -1.28 11.22
C ALA A 153 -9.19 -2.36 10.51
N ALA A 154 -9.51 -2.71 9.27
CA ALA A 154 -8.76 -3.70 8.51
C ALA A 154 -7.30 -3.28 8.30
N ASN A 155 -7.06 -2.02 7.91
CA ASN A 155 -5.70 -1.48 7.72
C ASN A 155 -4.87 -1.62 9.01
N VAL A 156 -5.45 -1.28 10.16
CA VAL A 156 -4.76 -1.37 11.46
C VAL A 156 -4.50 -2.82 11.86
N ALA A 157 -5.46 -3.73 11.63
CA ALA A 157 -5.29 -5.16 11.93
C ALA A 157 -4.16 -5.78 11.10
N VAL A 158 -4.17 -5.57 9.77
CA VAL A 158 -3.10 -6.06 8.87
C VAL A 158 -1.76 -5.47 9.26
N PHE A 159 -1.71 -4.17 9.57
CA PHE A 159 -0.49 -3.51 10.03
C PHE A 159 0.05 -4.14 11.31
N ARG A 160 -0.81 -4.41 12.30
CA ARG A 160 -0.39 -5.03 13.56
C ARG A 160 0.18 -6.41 13.32
N LEU A 161 -0.51 -7.25 12.55
CA LEU A 161 -0.01 -8.59 12.18
C LEU A 161 1.35 -8.52 11.49
N CYS A 162 1.51 -7.63 10.50
CA CYS A 162 2.80 -7.44 9.84
C CYS A 162 3.89 -6.97 10.83
N ARG A 163 3.55 -6.04 11.73
CA ARG A 163 4.48 -5.51 12.73
C ARG A 163 4.93 -6.59 13.71
N GLU A 164 3.99 -7.36 14.24
CA GLU A 164 4.25 -8.47 15.17
C GLU A 164 5.11 -9.55 14.50
N PHE A 165 4.81 -9.91 13.25
CA PHE A 165 5.64 -10.79 12.44
C PHE A 165 7.08 -10.27 12.33
N LEU A 166 7.29 -9.01 11.94
CA LEU A 166 8.63 -8.42 11.83
C LEU A 166 9.39 -8.41 13.16
N MET A 167 8.70 -8.24 14.29
CA MET A 167 9.29 -8.28 15.62
C MET A 167 9.79 -9.67 16.03
N THR A 168 9.30 -10.75 15.42
CA THR A 168 9.82 -12.11 15.68
C THR A 168 11.26 -12.29 15.20
N GLY A 169 11.65 -11.54 14.15
CA GLY A 169 12.95 -11.65 13.51
C GLY A 169 13.19 -13.01 12.82
N ASP A 170 12.17 -13.84 12.62
CA ASP A 170 12.28 -15.17 11.99
C ASP A 170 12.17 -15.04 10.46
N PRO A 171 13.26 -15.21 9.68
CA PRO A 171 13.24 -15.07 8.23
C PRO A 171 12.73 -16.34 7.51
N SER A 172 12.44 -17.41 8.25
CA SER A 172 12.13 -18.71 7.66
C SER A 172 10.83 -18.67 6.86
N ARG A 173 10.78 -19.43 5.76
CA ARG A 173 9.54 -19.63 4.99
C ARG A 173 8.39 -20.16 5.84
N ALA A 174 8.67 -20.94 6.88
CA ALA A 174 7.66 -21.38 7.82
C ALA A 174 7.00 -20.19 8.57
N ALA A 175 7.76 -19.16 8.94
CA ALA A 175 7.21 -17.94 9.53
C ALA A 175 6.34 -17.15 8.56
N TRP A 176 6.79 -17.02 7.31
CA TRP A 176 6.01 -16.37 6.26
C TRP A 176 4.71 -17.10 5.94
N LEU A 177 4.72 -18.44 5.94
CA LEU A 177 3.51 -19.24 5.79
C LEU A 177 2.54 -19.08 6.96
N ARG A 178 3.04 -18.92 8.20
CA ARG A 178 2.17 -18.60 9.35
C ARG A 178 1.50 -17.23 9.19
N LEU A 179 2.26 -16.20 8.79
CA LEU A 179 1.68 -14.88 8.50
C LEU A 179 0.65 -14.96 7.36
N LEU A 180 0.92 -15.76 6.33
CA LEU A 180 -0.03 -16.02 5.25
C LEU A 180 -1.34 -16.60 5.77
N ASP A 181 -1.25 -17.65 6.61
CA ASP A 181 -2.40 -18.31 7.20
C ASP A 181 -3.20 -17.36 8.10
N GLU A 182 -2.53 -16.56 8.94
CA GLU A 182 -3.16 -15.56 9.82
C GLU A 182 -3.84 -14.43 9.03
N LEU A 183 -3.29 -14.03 7.88
CA LEU A 183 -3.85 -12.96 7.08
C LEU A 183 -5.03 -13.43 6.23
N ILE A 184 -4.96 -14.65 5.70
CA ILE A 184 -5.89 -15.16 4.70
C ILE A 184 -7.00 -16.01 5.31
N LEU A 185 -6.74 -16.90 6.26
CA LEU A 185 -7.72 -17.93 6.62
C LEU A 185 -9.04 -17.33 7.16
N PRO A 186 -10.23 -17.68 6.62
CA PRO A 186 -11.47 -16.97 6.93
C PRO A 186 -11.95 -17.05 8.40
N VAL A 187 -11.53 -18.09 9.13
CA VAL A 187 -12.00 -18.38 10.49
C VAL A 187 -11.11 -17.73 11.56
N GLU A 188 -9.80 -17.78 11.36
CA GLU A 188 -8.80 -17.22 12.28
C GLU A 188 -8.27 -15.86 11.83
N GLY A 189 -8.60 -15.45 10.60
CA GLY A 189 -8.11 -14.21 10.01
C GLY A 189 -8.76 -12.95 10.56
N ILE A 190 -8.39 -11.83 9.94
CA ILE A 190 -8.75 -10.48 10.39
C ILE A 190 -10.28 -10.33 10.48
N LYS A 191 -10.74 -9.94 11.68
CA LYS A 191 -12.12 -9.57 11.96
C LYS A 191 -12.25 -8.06 12.08
N VAL A 192 -13.27 -7.52 11.42
CA VAL A 192 -13.61 -6.10 11.41
C VAL A 192 -15.05 -5.98 11.87
N GLY A 193 -15.24 -5.63 13.15
CA GLY A 193 -16.54 -5.74 13.80
C GLY A 193 -17.08 -7.18 13.73
N SER A 194 -18.23 -7.38 13.11
CA SER A 194 -18.86 -8.69 12.94
C SER A 194 -18.48 -9.43 11.65
N ARG A 195 -17.70 -8.81 10.76
CA ARG A 195 -17.36 -9.34 9.43
C ARG A 195 -15.91 -9.80 9.40
N ASN A 196 -15.61 -10.82 8.61
CA ASN A 196 -14.22 -11.17 8.25
C ASN A 196 -13.86 -10.60 6.87
N VAL A 197 -12.59 -10.74 6.47
CA VAL A 197 -12.11 -10.28 5.15
C VAL A 197 -12.88 -10.88 3.97
N ALA A 198 -13.28 -12.14 4.05
CA ALA A 198 -14.08 -12.78 2.99
C ALA A 198 -15.46 -12.13 2.85
N ASP A 199 -16.11 -11.77 3.97
CA ASP A 199 -17.37 -11.01 3.96
C ASP A 199 -17.16 -9.61 3.35
N LEU A 200 -16.07 -8.93 3.73
CA LEU A 200 -15.72 -7.61 3.20
C LEU A 200 -15.59 -7.65 1.67
N LEU A 201 -14.80 -8.57 1.14
CA LEU A 201 -14.41 -8.60 -0.27
C LEU A 201 -15.39 -9.36 -1.18
N GLY A 202 -16.17 -10.30 -0.63
CA GLY A 202 -17.10 -11.11 -1.41
C GLY A 202 -16.40 -11.83 -2.57
N GLU A 203 -16.86 -11.59 -3.80
CA GLU A 203 -16.32 -12.22 -5.01
C GLU A 203 -14.84 -11.86 -5.29
N HIS A 204 -14.35 -10.73 -4.78
CA HIS A 204 -12.95 -10.31 -4.94
C HIS A 204 -12.00 -10.99 -3.95
N TYR A 205 -12.51 -11.74 -2.99
CA TYR A 205 -11.70 -12.37 -1.95
C TYR A 205 -10.61 -13.28 -2.54
N GLN A 206 -10.96 -14.12 -3.53
CA GLN A 206 -10.00 -15.05 -4.14
C GLN A 206 -8.89 -14.32 -4.91
N GLU A 207 -9.22 -13.23 -5.60
CA GLU A 207 -8.25 -12.42 -6.33
C GLU A 207 -7.28 -11.72 -5.37
N TRP A 208 -7.83 -11.09 -4.32
CA TRP A 208 -7.03 -10.49 -3.25
C TRP A 208 -6.11 -11.52 -2.59
N MET A 209 -6.66 -12.68 -2.21
CA MET A 209 -5.93 -13.77 -1.56
C MET A 209 -4.73 -14.22 -2.40
N ASN A 210 -4.92 -14.43 -3.70
CA ASN A 210 -3.84 -14.81 -4.61
C ASN A 210 -2.76 -13.72 -4.70
N SER A 211 -3.16 -12.45 -4.72
CA SER A 211 -2.24 -11.30 -4.75
C SER A 211 -1.42 -11.21 -3.46
N ALA A 212 -2.08 -11.25 -2.30
CA ALA A 212 -1.45 -11.22 -1.00
C ALA A 212 -0.48 -12.39 -0.80
N ALA A 213 -0.90 -13.61 -1.18
CA ALA A 213 -0.05 -14.80 -1.14
C ALA A 213 1.18 -14.66 -2.04
N SER A 214 1.01 -14.14 -3.25
CA SER A 214 2.12 -13.89 -4.17
C SER A 214 3.13 -12.89 -3.60
N SER A 215 2.66 -11.83 -2.92
CA SER A 215 3.52 -10.83 -2.28
C SER A 215 4.29 -11.43 -1.10
N LEU A 216 3.62 -12.15 -0.21
CA LEU A 216 4.23 -12.77 0.97
C LEU A 216 5.25 -13.86 0.59
N MET A 217 4.94 -14.70 -0.41
CA MET A 217 5.87 -15.73 -0.87
C MET A 217 7.08 -15.14 -1.58
N TYR A 218 6.92 -14.03 -2.30
CA TYR A 218 8.07 -13.30 -2.83
C TYR A 218 8.98 -12.79 -1.71
N TRP A 219 8.43 -12.25 -0.63
CA TRP A 219 9.23 -11.82 0.52
C TRP A 219 9.90 -12.99 1.23
N ALA A 220 9.21 -14.13 1.36
CA ALA A 220 9.80 -15.36 1.88
C ALA A 220 11.01 -15.80 1.05
N ASP A 221 10.86 -15.86 -0.27
CA ASP A 221 11.95 -16.26 -1.17
C ASP A 221 13.13 -15.26 -1.13
N LEU A 222 12.87 -13.97 -0.83
CA LEU A 222 13.94 -12.99 -0.62
C LEU A 222 14.70 -13.25 0.66
N THR A 223 14.02 -13.51 1.78
CA THR A 223 14.66 -13.66 3.10
C THR A 223 15.20 -15.05 3.38
N GLU A 224 14.92 -16.04 2.51
CA GLU A 224 15.59 -17.35 2.54
C GLU A 224 17.02 -17.30 1.98
N ARG A 225 17.41 -16.20 1.31
CA ARG A 225 18.75 -16.05 0.73
C ARG A 225 19.76 -15.71 1.82
N GLU A 226 20.96 -16.29 1.74
CA GLU A 226 22.00 -16.12 2.76
C GLU A 226 22.43 -14.66 3.01
N ASP A 227 22.18 -13.76 2.05
CA ASP A 227 22.54 -12.34 2.09
C ASP A 227 21.39 -11.42 2.55
N HIS A 228 20.19 -11.93 2.76
CA HIS A 228 18.99 -11.15 3.07
C HIS A 228 18.27 -11.73 4.30
N ASP A 229 18.56 -11.20 5.48
CA ASP A 229 17.83 -11.55 6.70
C ASP A 229 16.64 -10.61 6.96
N MET A 230 16.02 -10.73 8.15
CA MET A 230 14.92 -9.84 8.53
C MET A 230 15.36 -8.40 8.77
N GLU A 231 16.62 -8.17 9.15
CA GLU A 231 17.14 -6.81 9.33
C GLU A 231 17.25 -6.10 7.98
N TRP A 232 17.80 -6.80 6.98
CA TRP A 232 17.79 -6.36 5.58
C TRP A 232 16.36 -6.09 5.11
N PHE A 233 15.42 -7.00 5.36
CA PHE A 233 14.04 -6.85 4.91
C PHE A 233 13.38 -5.60 5.49
N ILE A 234 13.52 -5.36 6.80
CA ILE A 234 12.97 -4.16 7.46
C ILE A 234 13.59 -2.89 6.86
N ALA A 235 14.91 -2.86 6.70
CA ALA A 235 15.60 -1.71 6.13
C ALA A 235 15.09 -1.38 4.72
N VAL A 236 15.06 -2.36 3.83
CA VAL A 236 14.61 -2.19 2.44
C VAL A 236 13.12 -1.89 2.39
N LYS A 237 12.27 -2.65 3.09
CA LYS A 237 10.81 -2.51 3.01
C LYS A 237 10.34 -1.14 3.49
N SER A 238 11.01 -0.56 4.48
CA SER A 238 10.72 0.78 4.99
C SER A 238 10.89 1.91 3.95
N CYS A 239 11.57 1.63 2.82
CA CYS A 239 11.76 2.56 1.71
C CYS A 239 10.59 2.62 0.70
N PHE A 240 9.57 1.76 0.80
CA PHE A 240 8.53 1.63 -0.23
C PHE A 240 7.18 2.27 0.13
N GLY A 241 6.77 2.28 1.40
CA GLY A 241 5.52 2.93 1.83
C GLY A 241 5.65 4.45 1.95
N ARG A 242 4.54 5.16 2.14
CA ARG A 242 4.55 6.60 2.46
C ARG A 242 3.52 6.87 3.55
N PRO A 243 3.79 6.43 4.80
CA PRO A 243 2.85 6.69 5.88
C PRO A 243 2.67 8.20 6.08
N HIS A 244 1.54 8.56 6.67
CA HIS A 244 1.39 9.86 7.31
C HIS A 244 1.98 9.76 8.72
N ARG A 245 2.51 10.85 9.26
CA ARG A 245 3.10 10.83 10.62
C ARG A 245 2.05 10.63 11.70
N GLU A 246 0.85 11.05 11.34
CA GLU A 246 -0.38 10.99 12.08
C GLU A 246 -1.15 9.70 11.73
N TRP A 247 -0.49 8.65 11.26
CA TRP A 247 -1.10 7.35 11.04
C TRP A 247 -0.83 6.42 12.23
N PHE A 248 -1.72 5.47 12.52
CA PHE A 248 -1.60 4.58 13.69
C PHE A 248 -0.21 3.94 13.85
N GLY A 249 0.42 4.08 15.01
CA GLY A 249 1.77 3.53 15.24
C GLY A 249 2.92 4.34 14.61
N MET A 250 2.64 5.50 14.01
CA MET A 250 3.63 6.52 13.66
C MET A 250 3.79 7.54 14.80
N PRO A 251 4.89 8.32 14.84
CA PRO A 251 5.26 9.11 16.01
C PRO A 251 4.23 10.15 16.48
N ASP A 252 3.45 10.72 15.57
CA ASP A 252 2.53 11.81 15.88
C ASP A 252 1.09 11.33 16.11
N TRP A 253 0.82 10.01 15.98
CA TRP A 253 -0.51 9.45 16.21
C TRP A 253 -1.08 9.77 17.61
N PRO A 254 -0.32 9.63 18.72
CA PRO A 254 -0.87 9.93 20.04
C PRO A 254 -1.34 11.39 20.18
N GLN A 255 -0.55 12.33 19.68
CA GLN A 255 -0.86 13.76 19.71
C GLN A 255 -2.06 14.07 18.81
N LEU A 256 -2.17 13.42 17.65
CA LEU A 256 -3.34 13.53 16.79
C LEU A 256 -4.60 13.07 17.52
N VAL A 257 -4.55 11.92 18.21
CA VAL A 257 -5.70 11.40 18.96
C VAL A 257 -6.11 12.36 20.07
N ASP A 258 -5.15 12.90 20.82
CA ASP A 258 -5.42 13.89 21.87
C ASP A 258 -6.09 15.15 21.30
N ALA A 259 -5.55 15.69 20.22
CA ALA A 259 -6.14 16.85 19.53
C ALA A 259 -7.53 16.53 18.97
N PHE A 260 -7.71 15.33 18.41
CA PHE A 260 -8.98 14.90 17.84
C PHE A 260 -10.07 14.76 18.91
N VAL A 261 -9.76 14.22 20.08
CA VAL A 261 -10.74 14.08 21.17
C VAL A 261 -11.10 15.44 21.76
N ALA A 262 -10.13 16.35 21.92
CA ALA A 262 -10.34 17.69 22.48
C ALA A 262 -11.02 18.69 21.51
N LYS A 263 -11.19 18.32 20.24
CA LYS A 263 -11.72 19.19 19.18
C LYS A 263 -13.18 19.60 19.43
N GLU A 264 -13.45 20.90 19.37
CA GLU A 264 -14.78 21.50 19.62
C GLU A 264 -15.72 21.51 18.41
N TYR A 265 -15.17 21.50 17.19
CA TYR A 265 -15.91 21.59 15.93
C TYR A 265 -15.83 20.30 15.14
N GLY A 266 -16.84 20.05 14.29
CA GLY A 266 -16.86 18.88 13.40
C GLY A 266 -15.82 18.94 12.29
N GLY A 267 -15.74 17.92 11.44
CA GLY A 267 -15.11 17.98 10.10
C GLY A 267 -13.66 18.51 9.99
N SER A 268 -13.33 19.23 8.92
CA SER A 268 -12.01 19.90 8.72
C SER A 268 -12.17 21.41 8.66
N THR A 269 -11.31 22.16 9.34
CA THR A 269 -11.28 23.63 9.27
C THR A 269 -10.30 24.17 8.24
N SER A 270 -9.56 23.30 7.54
CA SER A 270 -8.56 23.70 6.55
C SER A 270 -9.21 24.25 5.27
N PRO A 271 -8.95 25.51 4.87
CA PRO A 271 -9.49 26.05 3.61
C PRO A 271 -9.05 25.29 2.37
N ALA A 272 -7.92 24.57 2.43
CA ALA A 272 -7.46 23.72 1.33
C ALA A 272 -8.39 22.51 1.09
N ASP A 273 -9.13 22.08 2.10
CA ASP A 273 -10.07 20.97 2.01
C ASP A 273 -11.43 21.40 1.44
N ALA A 274 -11.78 22.69 1.49
CA ALA A 274 -13.08 23.19 1.05
C ALA A 274 -13.42 22.84 -0.41
N ALA A 275 -12.42 22.86 -1.30
CA ALA A 275 -12.61 22.52 -2.71
C ALA A 275 -12.64 21.02 -2.99
N ARG A 276 -11.99 20.21 -2.14
CA ARG A 276 -11.76 18.78 -2.37
C ARG A 276 -12.74 17.89 -1.59
N TYR A 277 -13.17 18.35 -0.43
CA TYR A 277 -14.03 17.68 0.54
C TYR A 277 -15.03 18.68 1.13
N PRO A 278 -15.97 19.21 0.31
CA PRO A 278 -16.84 20.31 0.71
C PRO A 278 -17.71 19.96 1.92
N ASP A 279 -18.16 18.71 2.06
CA ASP A 279 -19.01 18.27 3.17
C ASP A 279 -18.24 18.27 4.50
N ILE A 280 -17.03 17.69 4.50
CA ILE A 280 -16.15 17.66 5.67
C ILE A 280 -15.77 19.10 6.08
N TYR A 281 -15.54 20.00 5.12
CA TYR A 281 -15.26 21.40 5.43
C TYR A 281 -16.49 22.15 5.98
N ALA A 282 -17.68 21.88 5.42
CA ALA A 282 -18.93 22.47 5.91
C ALA A 282 -19.29 22.01 7.32
N ASP A 283 -18.92 20.80 7.71
CA ASP A 283 -19.05 20.31 9.08
C ASP A 283 -17.94 20.88 10.00
N GLY A 284 -16.80 21.25 9.41
CA GLY A 284 -15.69 22.02 10.00
C GLY A 284 -16.09 23.27 10.79
N VAL A 285 -17.19 23.90 10.40
CA VAL A 285 -17.67 25.16 10.98
C VAL A 285 -18.86 24.99 11.94
N LYS A 286 -19.31 23.75 12.17
CA LYS A 286 -20.41 23.44 13.08
C LYS A 286 -19.86 22.93 14.41
N PRO A 287 -20.48 23.28 15.55
CA PRO A 287 -20.19 22.61 16.81
C PRO A 287 -20.27 21.11 16.62
N ARG A 288 -19.28 20.40 17.15
CA ARG A 288 -19.18 18.96 16.98
C ARG A 288 -20.41 18.26 17.54
N GLU A 289 -20.90 17.26 16.83
CA GLU A 289 -21.92 16.37 17.39
C GLU A 289 -21.36 15.65 18.61
N LYS A 290 -22.26 15.19 19.50
CA LYS A 290 -21.84 14.42 20.68
C LYS A 290 -21.04 13.20 20.22
N LEU A 291 -19.91 12.95 20.88
CA LEU A 291 -19.08 11.77 20.61
C LEU A 291 -19.93 10.49 20.65
N PRO A 292 -19.62 9.50 19.80
CA PRO A 292 -20.38 8.25 19.70
C PRO A 292 -20.25 7.40 20.96
N ILE A 293 -19.17 7.60 21.73
CA ILE A 293 -18.85 6.97 23.01
C ILE A 293 -18.11 8.00 23.91
N PRO A 294 -17.95 7.75 25.22
CA PRO A 294 -17.23 8.66 26.12
C PRO A 294 -15.79 8.96 25.65
N ASP A 295 -15.33 10.19 25.90
CA ASP A 295 -14.04 10.73 25.46
C ASP A 295 -12.85 9.83 25.83
N GLU A 296 -12.82 9.35 27.09
CA GLU A 296 -11.77 8.46 27.59
C GLU A 296 -11.75 7.11 26.85
N GLU A 297 -12.93 6.57 26.56
CA GLU A 297 -13.09 5.31 25.83
C GLU A 297 -12.67 5.45 24.36
N LEU A 298 -13.08 6.56 23.72
CA LEU A 298 -12.68 6.91 22.35
C LEU A 298 -11.16 7.04 22.23
N ARG A 299 -10.55 7.81 23.14
CA ARG A 299 -9.11 8.01 23.21
C ARG A 299 -8.38 6.67 23.41
N ALA A 300 -8.81 5.88 24.40
CA ALA A 300 -8.19 4.60 24.71
C ALA A 300 -8.28 3.63 23.51
N GLY A 301 -9.43 3.57 22.83
CA GLY A 301 -9.63 2.75 21.65
C GLY A 301 -8.68 3.14 20.50
N LEU A 302 -8.64 4.43 20.16
CA LEU A 302 -7.80 4.93 19.06
C LEU A 302 -6.30 4.76 19.32
N LEU A 303 -5.85 4.86 20.58
CA LEU A 303 -4.45 4.64 20.95
C LEU A 303 -4.06 3.15 21.01
N LYS A 304 -4.96 2.31 21.53
CA LYS A 304 -4.67 0.88 21.73
C LYS A 304 -4.73 0.11 20.41
N GLY A 305 -5.72 0.39 19.58
CA GLY A 305 -5.98 -0.35 18.36
C GLY A 305 -7.35 -0.05 17.78
N PRO A 306 -7.44 0.84 16.78
CA PRO A 306 -8.68 1.13 16.09
C PRO A 306 -9.41 -0.11 15.55
N ASP A 307 -8.68 -1.15 15.15
CA ASP A 307 -9.24 -2.42 14.70
C ASP A 307 -10.04 -3.21 15.76
N HIS A 308 -9.91 -2.87 17.04
CA HIS A 308 -10.72 -3.43 18.12
C HIS A 308 -11.99 -2.62 18.42
N MET A 309 -12.18 -1.49 17.74
CA MET A 309 -13.34 -0.62 17.91
C MET A 309 -14.49 -1.04 16.98
N ASP A 310 -15.72 -0.67 17.33
CA ASP A 310 -16.86 -0.83 16.43
C ASP A 310 -16.62 0.00 15.15
N PRO A 311 -16.70 -0.59 13.94
CA PRO A 311 -16.53 0.14 12.69
C PRO A 311 -17.42 1.39 12.57
N LYS A 312 -18.60 1.42 13.20
CA LYS A 312 -19.47 2.60 13.21
C LYS A 312 -18.88 3.76 13.99
N VAL A 313 -18.15 3.49 15.07
CA VAL A 313 -17.42 4.52 15.83
C VAL A 313 -16.29 5.07 14.97
N LEU A 314 -15.60 4.21 14.22
CA LEU A 314 -14.53 4.62 13.31
C LEU A 314 -15.06 5.42 12.11
N ASP A 315 -16.18 5.00 11.51
CA ASP A 315 -16.89 5.74 10.46
C ASP A 315 -17.23 7.16 10.95
N TRP A 316 -17.76 7.27 12.18
CA TRP A 316 -18.00 8.57 12.79
C TRP A 316 -16.70 9.38 12.93
N CYS A 317 -15.60 8.78 13.37
CA CYS A 317 -14.33 9.49 13.51
C CYS A 317 -13.79 10.02 12.17
N ILE A 318 -13.95 9.25 11.11
CA ILE A 318 -13.50 9.60 9.76
C ILE A 318 -14.37 10.70 9.17
N GLY A 319 -15.70 10.58 9.30
CA GLY A 319 -16.64 11.64 8.92
C GLY A 319 -16.38 12.94 9.69
N ASP A 320 -15.99 12.83 10.96
CA ASP A 320 -15.62 13.96 11.80
C ASP A 320 -14.19 14.49 11.57
N GLY A 321 -13.50 13.94 10.57
CA GLY A 321 -12.32 14.55 9.99
C GLY A 321 -10.99 14.14 10.61
N ILE A 322 -10.90 13.05 11.40
CA ILE A 322 -9.63 12.61 12.01
C ILE A 322 -8.49 12.46 10.99
N GLY A 323 -8.79 11.96 9.78
CA GLY A 323 -7.82 11.79 8.70
C GLY A 323 -7.36 13.08 8.02
N TYR A 324 -8.03 14.20 8.27
CA TYR A 324 -7.76 15.50 7.67
C TYR A 324 -7.05 16.45 8.64
N MET A 325 -7.02 16.10 9.93
CA MET A 325 -6.31 16.89 10.92
C MET A 325 -4.81 16.96 10.60
N LYS A 326 -4.26 18.16 10.82
CA LYS A 326 -2.83 18.44 10.80
C LYS A 326 -2.48 19.01 12.16
N LEU A 327 -1.45 18.45 12.78
CA LEU A 327 -0.92 19.03 14.00
C LEU A 327 -0.09 20.25 13.60
N ASP A 328 -0.36 21.38 14.25
CA ASP A 328 0.48 22.56 14.13
C ASP A 328 1.89 22.20 14.62
N ARG A 329 2.88 22.56 13.81
CA ARG A 329 4.28 22.36 14.17
C ARG A 329 4.84 23.69 14.66
N ASP A 330 5.42 23.67 15.85
CA ASP A 330 6.32 24.72 16.33
C ASP A 330 7.61 24.80 15.50
#